data_AF-A0A845LAF3-F1
#
_entry.id   AF-A0A845LAF3-F1
#
_cell.length_a   1.000
_cell.length_b   1.000
_cell.length_c   1.000
_cell.angle_alpha   90.00
_cell.angle_beta   90.00
_cell.angle_gamma   90.00
#
_symmetry.space_group_name_H-M   'P 1'
#
loop_
_entity.id
_entity.type
_entity.pdbx_description
1 polymer ?
#
loop_
_entity_poly.entity_id
_entity_poly.type
_entity_poly.pdbx_seq_one_letter_code
_entity_poly.pdbx_strand_id
1 'polypeptide(L)'
;MERTLWCLNRAADLIQGNEEAFRNKYAGRLNLADRTRFNKGYKPTEGDIAYNLMPSIEYFVPAVPKCIGSRFNNVLANPMMYPELDLIHDLYVNHYKQPDYTYYWDGGSKANDDCFMATADYMGYYEILEKTAPNILVGYSQGGLVARFLAYLDQCVFNKGADNRVIDAIVTISSPISGSPLANPANKSNILSAFKDLLRCIHISILSDSSDSIEKRADDDLAALPADERLQQISIQKELIYIRNLLQKICPDSAKELINVLNTWIACINWLGGLENQPNTAFFDLSIGKLDDQMSVLHCVNTPLRLPQKAILSTNNDARHLLDDTSAYVIAHSRQHLANWLHRSTGPLSWQAVEDDFIQSYSGPANTFSPIKIDYDRINAIFMDQIMVENISEPWENPLIDERIRQYENGIGEIDINRCAHDFIIPSSYQLFEQKPLPTYNQPNPLANHRTGASYSYDAGKKNYTLITDFLDDFLQHNQ
;
A
#
# COMPACT_ATOMS: atom_id res chain seq x y z
N MET A 1 13.03 11.87 -28.87
CA MET A 1 11.97 12.78 -28.36
C MET A 1 12.08 12.83 -26.85
N GLU A 2 11.86 13.98 -26.20
CA GLU A 2 11.93 14.04 -24.73
C GLU A 2 10.70 13.35 -24.11
N ARG A 3 10.92 12.46 -23.15
CA ARG A 3 9.86 11.68 -22.49
C ARG A 3 9.44 12.32 -21.19
N THR A 4 8.23 12.03 -20.74
CA THR A 4 7.69 12.45 -19.44
C THR A 4 7.68 11.27 -18.48
N LEU A 5 8.29 11.41 -17.29
CA LEU A 5 8.17 10.44 -16.21
C LEU A 5 7.02 10.83 -15.28
N TRP A 6 6.10 9.90 -15.08
CA TRP A 6 5.07 9.97 -14.06
C TRP A 6 5.34 8.93 -12.96
N CYS A 7 5.28 9.37 -11.72
CA CYS A 7 5.23 8.48 -10.57
C CYS A 7 3.79 8.26 -10.14
N LEU A 8 3.48 7.09 -9.59
CA LEU A 8 2.16 6.78 -9.02
C LEU A 8 2.34 6.33 -7.57
N ASN A 9 1.61 6.96 -6.65
CA ASN A 9 1.70 6.72 -5.21
C ASN A 9 3.11 7.02 -4.67
N ARG A 10 3.57 6.23 -3.68
CA ARG A 10 4.88 6.32 -3.02
C ARG A 10 6.10 6.17 -3.95
N ALA A 11 5.91 5.84 -5.23
CA ALA A 11 7.01 5.90 -6.20
C ALA A 11 7.58 7.32 -6.32
N ALA A 12 6.75 8.34 -6.09
CA ALA A 12 7.17 9.73 -6.16
C ALA A 12 8.22 10.06 -5.08
N ASP A 13 8.04 9.54 -3.86
CA ASP A 13 8.96 9.70 -2.72
C ASP A 13 10.36 9.12 -3.01
N LEU A 14 10.44 8.01 -3.75
CA LEU A 14 11.72 7.41 -4.15
C LEU A 14 12.52 8.34 -5.06
N ILE A 15 11.86 8.99 -6.01
CA ILE A 15 12.50 9.97 -6.90
C ILE A 15 12.78 11.28 -6.15
N GLN A 16 11.86 11.73 -5.30
CA GLN A 16 11.97 12.99 -4.56
C GLN A 16 13.20 13.01 -3.65
N GLY A 17 13.50 11.88 -3.00
CA GLY A 17 14.65 11.75 -2.11
C GLY A 17 16.00 12.01 -2.78
N ASN A 18 16.07 12.03 -4.12
CA ASN A 18 17.26 12.40 -4.88
C ASN A 18 16.92 13.17 -6.18
N GLU A 19 15.94 14.07 -6.10
CA GLU A 19 15.35 14.72 -7.28
C GLU A 19 16.37 15.52 -8.10
N GLU A 20 17.24 16.29 -7.45
CA GLU A 20 18.24 17.12 -8.13
C GLU A 20 19.20 16.26 -8.95
N ALA A 21 19.75 15.19 -8.36
CA ALA A 21 20.62 14.29 -9.09
C ALA A 21 19.88 13.56 -10.21
N PHE A 22 18.62 13.20 -10.00
CA PHE A 22 17.77 12.63 -11.04
C PHE A 22 17.62 13.57 -12.24
N ARG A 23 17.25 14.85 -11.99
CA ARG A 23 17.12 15.88 -13.03
C ARG A 23 18.44 16.10 -13.77
N ASN A 24 19.55 16.17 -13.05
CA ASN A 24 20.87 16.34 -13.65
C ASN A 24 21.27 15.16 -14.53
N LYS A 25 20.99 13.92 -14.10
CA LYS A 25 21.32 12.68 -14.84
C LYS A 25 20.52 12.54 -16.14
N TYR A 26 19.27 12.98 -16.16
CA TYR A 26 18.36 12.79 -17.29
C TYR A 26 18.01 14.07 -18.08
N ALA A 27 18.71 15.18 -17.81
CA ALA A 27 18.51 16.45 -18.50
C ALA A 27 18.49 16.29 -20.03
N GLY A 28 17.43 16.81 -20.67
CA GLY A 28 17.22 16.78 -22.11
C GLY A 28 16.79 15.43 -22.69
N ARG A 29 16.56 14.41 -21.85
CA ARG A 29 16.09 13.07 -22.26
C ARG A 29 14.78 12.68 -21.57
N LEU A 30 14.62 13.07 -20.31
CA LEU A 30 13.46 12.76 -19.49
C LEU A 30 13.09 13.95 -18.60
N ASN A 31 11.83 14.36 -18.66
CA ASN A 31 11.25 15.37 -17.80
C ASN A 31 10.43 14.73 -16.68
N LEU A 32 10.57 15.22 -15.46
CA LEU A 32 9.58 14.95 -14.41
C LEU A 32 8.29 15.71 -14.72
N ALA A 33 7.17 15.00 -14.67
CA ALA A 33 5.87 15.56 -15.01
C ALA A 33 5.39 16.67 -14.06
N ASP A 34 4.30 17.33 -14.45
CA ASP A 34 3.59 18.29 -13.61
C ASP A 34 2.08 18.05 -13.67
N ARG A 35 1.54 17.48 -12.60
CA ARG A 35 0.12 17.23 -12.38
C ARG A 35 -0.67 18.51 -12.12
N THR A 36 -0.05 19.52 -11.51
CA THR A 36 -0.79 20.63 -10.89
C THR A 36 -1.65 21.39 -11.89
N ARG A 37 -1.21 21.47 -13.15
CA ARG A 37 -1.95 22.07 -14.27
C ARG A 37 -3.25 21.36 -14.68
N PHE A 38 -3.48 20.14 -14.20
CA PHE A 38 -4.70 19.35 -14.49
C PHE A 38 -5.69 19.34 -13.33
N ASN A 39 -5.35 19.93 -12.18
CA ASN A 39 -6.20 19.91 -11.00
C ASN A 39 -7.26 21.04 -11.02
N LYS A 40 -8.45 20.78 -10.48
CA LYS A 40 -9.52 21.79 -10.33
C LYS A 40 -9.57 22.31 -8.90
N GLY A 41 -9.04 23.50 -8.67
CA GLY A 41 -9.16 24.21 -7.39
C GLY A 41 -8.49 23.52 -6.18
N TYR A 42 -7.98 22.30 -6.37
CA TYR A 42 -7.17 21.60 -5.39
C TYR A 42 -5.81 22.28 -5.28
N LYS A 43 -5.53 22.81 -4.10
CA LYS A 43 -4.20 23.27 -3.74
C LYS A 43 -3.41 22.07 -3.22
N PRO A 44 -2.26 21.74 -3.84
CA PRO A 44 -1.38 20.72 -3.30
C PRO A 44 -1.14 20.95 -1.81
N THR A 45 -1.25 19.89 -1.03
CA THR A 45 -0.89 19.89 0.39
C THR A 45 0.62 19.77 0.55
N GLU A 46 1.12 20.09 1.74
CA GLU A 46 2.52 19.88 2.08
C GLU A 46 2.84 18.37 2.00
N GLY A 47 3.58 17.97 0.97
CA GLY A 47 3.89 16.57 0.65
C GLY A 47 3.37 16.08 -0.70
N ASP A 48 2.48 16.82 -1.37
CA ASP A 48 2.06 16.48 -2.73
C ASP A 48 3.17 16.79 -3.74
N ILE A 49 3.66 15.73 -4.38
CA ILE A 49 4.74 15.79 -5.37
C ILE A 49 4.14 16.01 -6.75
N ALA A 50 4.60 17.04 -7.47
CA ALA A 50 4.00 17.47 -8.75
C ALA A 50 3.98 16.36 -9.82
N TYR A 51 5.00 15.51 -9.88
CA TYR A 51 5.07 14.39 -10.82
C TYR A 51 4.35 13.12 -10.31
N ASN A 52 3.56 13.20 -9.23
CA ASN A 52 2.72 12.10 -8.76
C ASN A 52 1.34 12.10 -9.44
N LEU A 53 1.15 11.19 -10.38
CA LEU A 53 -0.11 10.95 -11.08
C LEU A 53 -1.17 10.24 -10.20
N MET A 54 -0.83 9.75 -9.00
CA MET A 54 -1.82 9.26 -8.03
C MET A 54 -1.47 9.76 -6.62
N PRO A 55 -1.94 10.96 -6.22
CA PRO A 55 -1.65 11.55 -4.92
C PRO A 55 -2.45 10.80 -3.85
N SER A 56 -2.08 10.99 -2.58
CA SER A 56 -2.68 10.23 -1.46
C SER A 56 -4.19 10.40 -1.35
N ILE A 57 -4.73 11.58 -1.66
CA ILE A 57 -6.18 11.86 -1.66
C ILE A 57 -6.98 11.02 -2.66
N GLU A 58 -6.35 10.53 -3.73
CA GLU A 58 -7.00 9.73 -4.77
C GLU A 58 -6.68 8.24 -4.63
N TYR A 59 -5.90 7.85 -3.61
CA TYR A 59 -5.47 6.48 -3.40
C TYR A 59 -6.68 5.54 -3.31
N PHE A 60 -7.67 5.90 -2.50
CA PHE A 60 -8.87 5.10 -2.25
C PHE A 60 -9.94 5.15 -3.34
N VAL A 61 -9.75 5.93 -4.40
CA VAL A 61 -10.63 5.88 -5.58
C VAL A 61 -10.39 4.55 -6.33
N PRO A 62 -11.39 3.87 -6.89
CA PRO A 62 -11.16 2.65 -7.67
C PRO A 62 -10.37 2.91 -8.97
N ALA A 63 -9.64 1.89 -9.46
CA ALA A 63 -8.73 2.03 -10.61
C ALA A 63 -9.47 2.41 -11.90
N VAL A 64 -10.63 1.80 -12.14
CA VAL A 64 -11.47 2.04 -13.31
C VAL A 64 -11.86 3.52 -13.48
N PRO A 65 -12.61 4.14 -12.55
CA PRO A 65 -13.02 5.54 -12.69
C PRO A 65 -11.83 6.50 -12.74
N LYS A 66 -10.75 6.27 -11.96
CA LYS A 66 -9.59 7.19 -11.97
C LYS A 66 -8.79 7.14 -13.27
N CYS A 67 -8.69 5.98 -13.91
CA CYS A 67 -7.92 5.83 -15.14
C CYS A 67 -8.69 6.31 -16.37
N ILE A 68 -9.98 5.97 -16.45
CA ILE A 68 -10.82 6.22 -17.62
C ILE A 68 -11.45 7.62 -17.55
N GLY A 69 -12.01 8.00 -16.39
CA GLY A 69 -12.70 9.27 -16.19
C GLY A 69 -13.76 9.56 -17.26
N SER A 70 -13.76 10.78 -17.79
CA SER A 70 -14.73 11.26 -18.78
C SER A 70 -14.78 10.44 -20.07
N ARG A 71 -13.78 9.60 -20.35
CA ARG A 71 -13.78 8.69 -21.51
C ARG A 71 -14.93 7.68 -21.49
N PHE A 72 -15.57 7.43 -20.34
CA PHE A 72 -16.81 6.66 -20.29
C PHE A 72 -17.93 7.27 -21.15
N ASN A 73 -17.95 8.59 -21.34
CA ASN A 73 -18.90 9.24 -22.23
C ASN A 73 -18.79 8.76 -23.69
N ASN A 74 -17.60 8.32 -24.12
CA ASN A 74 -17.40 7.79 -25.47
C ASN A 74 -18.11 6.45 -25.65
N VAL A 75 -18.16 5.61 -24.60
CA VAL A 75 -18.94 4.37 -24.61
C VAL A 75 -20.42 4.70 -24.73
N LEU A 76 -20.91 5.60 -23.88
CA LEU A 76 -22.32 5.99 -23.87
C LEU A 76 -22.77 6.57 -25.22
N ALA A 77 -21.88 7.29 -25.90
CA ALA A 77 -22.16 7.86 -27.22
C ALA A 77 -22.01 6.85 -28.37
N ASN A 78 -21.03 5.95 -28.31
CA ASN A 78 -20.76 4.97 -29.37
C ASN A 78 -20.00 3.72 -28.83
N PRO A 79 -20.71 2.70 -28.33
CA PRO A 79 -20.09 1.49 -27.76
C PRO A 79 -19.19 0.73 -28.75
N MET A 80 -19.50 0.81 -30.06
CA MET A 80 -18.75 0.13 -31.10
C MET A 80 -17.34 0.70 -31.32
N MET A 81 -17.06 1.91 -30.83
CA MET A 81 -15.75 2.55 -30.97
C MET A 81 -14.71 1.88 -30.06
N TYR A 82 -15.11 1.49 -28.84
CA TYR A 82 -14.26 0.89 -27.82
C TYR A 82 -15.00 -0.26 -27.12
N PRO A 83 -15.15 -1.43 -27.76
CA PRO A 83 -15.95 -2.54 -27.22
C PRO A 83 -15.41 -3.05 -25.87
N GLU A 84 -14.10 -3.01 -25.64
CA GLU A 84 -13.51 -3.38 -24.35
C GLU A 84 -13.96 -2.42 -23.24
N LEU A 85 -14.10 -1.14 -23.54
CA LEU A 85 -14.54 -0.13 -22.57
C LEU A 85 -16.02 -0.29 -22.22
N ASP A 86 -16.85 -0.76 -23.18
CA ASP A 86 -18.24 -1.15 -22.95
C ASP A 86 -18.35 -2.35 -22.00
N LEU A 87 -17.52 -3.38 -22.20
CA LEU A 87 -17.46 -4.54 -21.30
C LEU A 87 -16.98 -4.17 -19.90
N ILE A 88 -15.96 -3.30 -19.77
CA ILE A 88 -15.52 -2.77 -18.48
C ILE A 88 -16.67 -2.00 -17.82
N HIS A 89 -17.36 -1.14 -18.57
CA HIS A 89 -18.50 -0.38 -18.04
C HIS A 89 -19.61 -1.33 -17.55
N ASP A 90 -20.02 -2.32 -18.34
CA ASP A 90 -21.04 -3.29 -17.96
C ASP A 90 -20.66 -4.07 -16.70
N LEU A 91 -19.42 -4.57 -16.63
CA LEU A 91 -18.94 -5.31 -15.46
C LEU A 91 -19.00 -4.44 -14.18
N TYR A 92 -18.45 -3.23 -14.21
CA TYR A 92 -18.34 -2.43 -13.00
C TYR A 92 -19.65 -1.73 -12.62
N VAL A 93 -20.33 -1.11 -13.58
CA VAL A 93 -21.55 -0.33 -13.31
C VAL A 93 -22.76 -1.25 -13.21
N ASN A 94 -22.94 -2.18 -14.15
CA ASN A 94 -24.15 -3.00 -14.20
C ASN A 94 -24.04 -4.26 -13.35
N HIS A 95 -22.92 -4.97 -13.38
CA HIS A 95 -22.77 -6.21 -12.60
C HIS A 95 -22.39 -5.92 -11.15
N TYR A 96 -21.30 -5.17 -10.90
CA TYR A 96 -20.87 -4.86 -9.53
C TYR A 96 -21.61 -3.69 -8.87
N LYS A 97 -22.42 -2.93 -9.61
CA LYS A 97 -23.17 -1.77 -9.06
C LYS A 97 -22.26 -0.67 -8.50
N GLN A 98 -21.07 -0.49 -9.08
CA GLN A 98 -20.22 0.65 -8.75
C GLN A 98 -20.94 1.96 -9.13
N PRO A 99 -20.84 3.02 -8.31
CA PRO A 99 -21.40 4.32 -8.67
C PRO A 99 -20.75 4.87 -9.95
N ASP A 100 -21.50 5.73 -10.64
CA ASP A 100 -21.02 6.45 -11.82
C ASP A 100 -19.69 7.19 -11.53
N TYR A 101 -18.81 7.27 -12.54
CA TYR A 101 -17.48 7.85 -12.35
C TYR A 101 -17.50 9.30 -11.84
N THR A 102 -18.54 10.09 -12.14
CA THR A 102 -18.71 11.46 -11.65
C THR A 102 -18.82 11.55 -10.11
N TYR A 103 -19.26 10.48 -9.44
CA TYR A 103 -19.32 10.36 -7.97
C TYR A 103 -17.98 10.68 -7.29
N TYR A 104 -16.87 10.35 -7.95
CA TYR A 104 -15.53 10.56 -7.42
C TYR A 104 -15.03 12.01 -7.55
N TRP A 105 -15.66 12.84 -8.37
CA TRP A 105 -15.30 14.25 -8.58
C TRP A 105 -16.28 15.24 -7.93
N ASP A 106 -17.56 14.89 -7.87
CA ASP A 106 -18.62 15.79 -7.38
C ASP A 106 -18.67 15.91 -5.84
N GLY A 107 -17.72 15.28 -5.14
CA GLY A 107 -17.58 15.34 -3.69
C GLY A 107 -18.48 14.38 -2.91
N GLY A 108 -19.33 13.59 -3.57
CA GLY A 108 -20.14 12.55 -2.93
C GLY A 108 -19.29 11.49 -2.23
N SER A 109 -18.29 11.00 -2.93
CA SER A 109 -17.24 10.10 -2.41
C SER A 109 -16.47 10.69 -1.23
N LYS A 110 -16.12 11.98 -1.27
CA LYS A 110 -15.41 12.65 -0.18
C LYS A 110 -16.20 12.64 1.14
N ALA A 111 -17.51 12.80 1.06
CA ALA A 111 -18.38 12.85 2.24
C ALA A 111 -18.60 11.47 2.86
N ASN A 112 -18.64 10.42 2.03
CA ASN A 112 -19.01 9.07 2.46
C ASN A 112 -17.82 8.15 2.73
N ASP A 113 -16.78 8.27 1.91
CA ASP A 113 -15.70 7.28 1.76
C ASP A 113 -14.30 7.89 1.92
N ASP A 114 -14.20 9.20 2.19
CA ASP A 114 -12.95 9.99 2.27
C ASP A 114 -12.02 9.78 1.06
N CYS A 115 -12.60 9.53 -0.11
CA CYS A 115 -11.89 9.41 -1.38
C CYS A 115 -12.44 10.44 -2.38
N PHE A 116 -11.58 11.07 -3.18
CA PHE A 116 -12.04 11.97 -4.24
C PHE A 116 -10.96 12.13 -5.31
N MET A 117 -11.36 12.55 -6.51
CA MET A 117 -10.46 12.89 -7.62
C MET A 117 -10.31 14.40 -7.73
N ALA A 118 -9.06 14.87 -7.81
CA ALA A 118 -8.72 16.30 -7.84
C ALA A 118 -8.60 16.89 -9.25
N THR A 119 -8.66 16.05 -10.28
CA THR A 119 -8.51 16.49 -11.68
C THR A 119 -9.72 17.30 -12.15
N ALA A 120 -9.50 18.23 -13.08
CA ALA A 120 -10.57 19.03 -13.67
C ALA A 120 -11.41 18.25 -14.66
N ASP A 121 -12.65 18.70 -14.87
CA ASP A 121 -13.54 18.23 -15.95
C ASP A 121 -13.68 16.70 -16.04
N TYR A 122 -13.67 16.03 -14.88
CA TYR A 122 -13.75 14.57 -14.77
C TYR A 122 -12.62 13.82 -15.51
N MET A 123 -11.48 14.48 -15.71
CA MET A 123 -10.36 13.95 -16.49
C MET A 123 -9.72 12.74 -15.80
N GLY A 124 -9.77 11.59 -16.47
CA GLY A 124 -9.05 10.39 -16.03
C GLY A 124 -7.54 10.51 -16.26
N TYR A 125 -6.75 9.65 -15.62
CA TYR A 125 -5.30 9.63 -15.79
C TYR A 125 -4.88 9.38 -17.24
N TYR A 126 -5.64 8.57 -18.00
CA TYR A 126 -5.28 8.32 -19.39
C TYR A 126 -5.31 9.60 -20.25
N GLU A 127 -6.30 10.46 -20.04
CA GLU A 127 -6.39 11.76 -20.73
C GLU A 127 -5.24 12.72 -20.36
N ILE A 128 -4.73 12.62 -19.14
CA ILE A 128 -3.52 13.36 -18.73
C ILE A 128 -2.32 12.85 -19.53
N LEU A 129 -2.15 11.53 -19.64
CA LEU A 129 -1.04 10.91 -20.35
C LEU A 129 -1.02 11.25 -21.84
N GLU A 130 -2.18 11.32 -22.50
CA GLU A 130 -2.28 11.76 -23.90
C GLU A 130 -1.72 13.17 -24.11
N LYS A 131 -1.88 14.06 -23.13
CA LYS A 131 -1.40 15.45 -23.19
C LYS A 131 0.09 15.59 -22.85
N THR A 132 0.73 14.54 -22.35
CA THR A 132 2.14 14.54 -21.93
C THR A 132 2.99 13.48 -22.63
N ALA A 133 2.43 12.81 -23.62
CA ALA A 133 3.11 11.76 -24.38
C ALA A 133 4.41 12.27 -25.03
N PRO A 134 5.44 11.40 -25.14
CA PRO A 134 5.49 10.01 -24.68
C PRO A 134 5.82 9.87 -23.19
N ASN A 135 5.22 8.87 -22.51
CA ASN A 135 5.32 8.71 -21.05
C ASN A 135 6.03 7.44 -20.60
N ILE A 136 6.73 7.52 -19.48
CA ILE A 136 7.21 6.38 -18.68
C ILE A 136 6.51 6.43 -17.32
N LEU A 137 5.96 5.30 -16.87
CA LEU A 137 5.24 5.22 -15.60
C LEU A 137 6.05 4.43 -14.56
N VAL A 138 6.15 4.93 -13.33
CA VAL A 138 6.72 4.20 -12.19
C VAL A 138 5.69 4.15 -11.08
N GLY A 139 5.20 2.96 -10.74
CA GLY A 139 4.14 2.80 -9.75
C GLY A 139 4.55 1.96 -8.54
N TYR A 140 4.14 2.39 -7.35
CA TYR A 140 4.38 1.66 -6.10
C TYR A 140 3.06 1.14 -5.51
N SER A 141 3.04 -0.11 -5.03
CA SER A 141 1.83 -0.73 -4.48
C SER A 141 0.70 -0.68 -5.51
N GLN A 142 -0.50 -0.25 -5.12
CA GLN A 142 -1.61 -0.01 -6.03
C GLN A 142 -1.25 0.94 -7.20
N GLY A 143 -0.28 1.84 -7.03
CA GLY A 143 0.19 2.70 -8.12
C GLY A 143 0.76 1.91 -9.29
N GLY A 144 1.40 0.75 -9.05
CA GLY A 144 1.88 -0.12 -10.12
C GLY A 144 0.76 -0.92 -10.79
N LEU A 145 -0.29 -1.28 -10.05
CA LEU A 145 -1.51 -1.85 -10.64
C LEU A 145 -2.17 -0.83 -11.59
N VAL A 146 -2.32 0.42 -11.13
CA VAL A 146 -2.86 1.52 -11.94
C VAL A 146 -1.99 1.78 -13.16
N ALA A 147 -0.66 1.78 -13.03
CA ALA A 147 0.26 1.95 -14.16
C ALA A 147 0.08 0.84 -15.21
N ARG A 148 -0.03 -0.42 -14.78
CA ARG A 148 -0.32 -1.53 -15.70
C ARG A 148 -1.68 -1.42 -16.35
N PHE A 149 -2.69 -0.98 -15.60
CA PHE A 149 -4.03 -0.84 -16.16
C PHE A 149 -4.08 0.28 -17.20
N LEU A 150 -3.39 1.40 -16.97
CA LEU A 150 -3.20 2.46 -17.98
C LEU A 150 -2.48 1.95 -19.23
N ALA A 151 -1.46 1.11 -19.06
CA ALA A 151 -0.74 0.50 -20.17
C ALA A 151 -1.60 -0.52 -20.95
N TYR A 152 -2.47 -1.26 -20.27
CA TYR A 152 -3.51 -2.08 -20.91
C TYR A 152 -4.49 -1.21 -21.71
N LEU A 153 -5.01 -0.13 -21.12
CA LEU A 153 -5.91 0.80 -21.81
C LEU A 153 -5.25 1.38 -23.06
N ASP A 154 -3.99 1.79 -22.97
CA ASP A 154 -3.23 2.26 -24.13
C ASP A 154 -3.14 1.18 -25.21
N GLN A 155 -2.73 -0.03 -24.83
CA GLN A 155 -2.49 -1.12 -25.77
C GLN A 155 -3.73 -1.70 -26.41
N CYS A 156 -4.67 -2.04 -25.57
CA CYS A 156 -5.75 -2.95 -25.89
C CYS A 156 -7.07 -2.20 -26.10
N VAL A 157 -7.17 -0.92 -25.76
CA VAL A 157 -8.40 -0.14 -25.89
C VAL A 157 -8.21 1.01 -26.86
N PHE A 158 -7.34 1.97 -26.52
CA PHE A 158 -7.28 3.26 -27.21
C PHE A 158 -6.33 3.27 -28.42
N ASN A 159 -5.16 2.63 -28.33
CA ASN A 159 -4.13 2.69 -29.38
C ASN A 159 -3.73 1.30 -29.90
N LYS A 160 -4.70 0.50 -30.36
CA LYS A 160 -4.45 -0.89 -30.84
C LYS A 160 -3.36 -0.99 -31.93
N GLY A 161 -3.14 0.07 -32.71
CA GLY A 161 -2.25 0.11 -33.89
C GLY A 161 -0.76 0.41 -33.64
N ALA A 162 -0.28 0.49 -32.40
CA ALA A 162 1.12 0.77 -31.99
C ALA A 162 1.71 2.15 -32.39
N ASP A 163 1.30 2.76 -33.51
CA ASP A 163 1.90 4.02 -34.02
C ASP A 163 1.58 5.26 -33.16
N ASN A 164 0.64 5.16 -32.22
CA ASN A 164 0.17 6.27 -31.37
C ASN A 164 0.24 5.94 -29.86
N ARG A 165 1.16 5.07 -29.43
CA ARG A 165 1.34 4.75 -28.00
C ARG A 165 1.62 6.01 -27.20
N VAL A 166 0.92 6.18 -26.08
CA VAL A 166 1.20 7.28 -25.14
C VAL A 166 2.07 6.82 -23.99
N ILE A 167 2.17 5.51 -23.74
CA ILE A 167 3.02 4.90 -22.72
C ILE A 167 4.10 4.07 -23.40
N ASP A 168 5.34 4.47 -23.17
CA ASP A 168 6.52 3.81 -23.74
C ASP A 168 7.04 2.70 -22.84
N ALA A 169 6.96 2.87 -21.52
CA ALA A 169 7.51 1.92 -20.56
C ALA A 169 6.84 2.01 -19.19
N ILE A 170 6.90 0.91 -18.42
CA ILE A 170 6.39 0.86 -17.05
C ILE A 170 7.36 0.18 -16.07
N VAL A 171 7.43 0.68 -14.85
CA VAL A 171 8.08 0.03 -13.71
C VAL A 171 7.08 -0.12 -12.58
N THR A 172 6.90 -1.33 -12.06
CA THR A 172 6.09 -1.60 -10.86
C THR A 172 6.99 -1.96 -9.69
N ILE A 173 6.60 -1.55 -8.48
CA ILE A 173 7.34 -1.78 -7.25
C ILE A 173 6.35 -2.26 -6.21
N SER A 174 6.60 -3.41 -5.57
CA SER A 174 5.71 -3.93 -4.52
C SER A 174 4.23 -3.95 -4.92
N SER A 175 3.91 -4.26 -6.18
CA SER A 175 2.56 -4.00 -6.72
C SER A 175 1.71 -5.26 -6.76
N PRO A 176 0.42 -5.24 -6.36
CA PRO A 176 -0.44 -6.42 -6.29
C PRO A 176 -0.99 -6.79 -7.67
N ILE A 177 -0.12 -7.21 -8.59
CA ILE A 177 -0.49 -7.47 -9.99
C ILE A 177 -1.44 -8.66 -10.14
N SER A 178 -1.38 -9.62 -9.22
CA SER A 178 -2.32 -10.75 -9.14
C SER A 178 -3.24 -10.67 -7.90
N GLY A 179 -3.33 -9.49 -7.26
CA GLY A 179 -4.15 -9.26 -6.08
C GLY A 179 -3.39 -9.29 -4.76
N SER A 180 -4.11 -9.47 -3.66
CA SER A 180 -3.59 -9.63 -2.30
C SER A 180 -4.58 -10.42 -1.43
N PRO A 181 -4.10 -11.32 -0.56
CA PRO A 181 -4.93 -11.99 0.45
C PRO A 181 -5.67 -10.99 1.35
N LEU A 182 -5.12 -9.79 1.57
CA LEU A 182 -5.74 -8.73 2.36
C LEU A 182 -6.99 -8.12 1.72
N ALA A 183 -7.30 -8.49 0.48
CA ALA A 183 -8.48 -8.02 -0.24
C ALA A 183 -9.48 -9.13 -0.58
N ASN A 184 -9.18 -10.40 -0.24
CA ASN A 184 -10.11 -11.51 -0.46
C ASN A 184 -11.12 -11.63 0.69
N PRO A 185 -12.43 -11.42 0.45
CA PRO A 185 -13.46 -11.51 1.49
C PRO A 185 -13.48 -12.84 2.25
N ALA A 186 -13.06 -13.95 1.62
CA ALA A 186 -12.98 -15.25 2.27
C ALA A 186 -11.90 -15.33 3.37
N ASN A 187 -10.92 -14.42 3.36
CA ASN A 187 -9.89 -14.30 4.40
C ASN A 187 -10.35 -13.48 5.60
N LYS A 188 -11.50 -12.83 5.53
CA LYS A 188 -11.87 -11.77 6.47
C LYS A 188 -11.84 -12.21 7.93
N SER A 189 -12.51 -13.31 8.25
CA SER A 189 -12.53 -13.84 9.62
C SER A 189 -11.12 -14.18 10.12
N ASN A 190 -10.30 -14.81 9.27
CA ASN A 190 -8.93 -15.20 9.60
C ASN A 190 -8.03 -13.98 9.82
N ILE A 191 -8.07 -12.99 8.93
CA ILE A 191 -7.29 -11.75 9.04
C ILE A 191 -7.70 -10.95 10.28
N LEU A 192 -9.01 -10.84 10.56
CA LEU A 192 -9.49 -10.16 11.77
C LEU A 192 -9.00 -10.87 13.04
N SER A 193 -8.97 -12.21 13.05
CA SER A 193 -8.37 -12.98 14.14
C SER A 193 -6.87 -12.72 14.27
N ALA A 194 -6.15 -12.73 13.15
CA ALA A 194 -4.72 -12.48 13.10
C ALA A 194 -4.35 -11.08 13.65
N PHE A 195 -5.11 -10.04 13.31
CA PHE A 195 -4.90 -8.69 13.87
C PHE A 195 -5.07 -8.65 15.40
N LYS A 196 -5.97 -9.45 15.98
CA LYS A 196 -6.08 -9.58 17.44
C LYS A 196 -4.84 -10.21 18.03
N ASP A 197 -4.32 -11.26 17.39
CA ASP A 197 -3.10 -11.92 17.84
C ASP A 197 -1.86 -11.03 17.67
N LEU A 198 -1.83 -10.17 16.65
CA LEU A 198 -0.78 -9.15 16.49
C LEU A 198 -0.79 -8.15 17.64
N LEU A 199 -1.97 -7.70 18.10
CA LEU A 199 -2.06 -6.83 19.28
C LEU A 199 -1.47 -7.48 20.53
N ARG A 200 -1.70 -8.79 20.72
CA ARG A 200 -1.08 -9.57 21.82
C ARG A 200 0.43 -9.70 21.70
N CYS A 201 1.00 -9.51 20.51
CA CYS A 201 2.44 -9.52 20.32
C CYS A 201 3.11 -8.20 20.75
N ILE A 202 2.35 -7.14 21.02
CA ILE A 202 2.84 -5.86 21.56
C ILE A 202 2.35 -5.71 23.00
N HIS A 203 3.17 -6.11 23.96
CA HIS A 203 2.84 -5.96 25.37
C HIS A 203 3.26 -4.58 25.88
N ILE A 204 2.34 -3.69 26.29
CA ILE A 204 2.65 -2.33 26.81
C ILE A 204 2.41 -2.23 28.33
N SER A 205 3.47 -2.27 29.13
CA SER A 205 3.49 -2.20 30.60
C SER A 205 3.47 -0.77 31.20
N ILE A 206 3.05 0.23 30.42
CA ILE A 206 3.00 1.63 30.89
C ILE A 206 1.91 1.85 31.97
N LEU A 207 0.97 0.92 32.15
CA LEU A 207 -0.26 1.12 32.95
C LEU A 207 -0.44 0.22 34.19
N SER A 208 0.55 -0.55 34.63
CA SER A 208 0.33 -1.51 35.72
C SER A 208 0.90 -1.07 37.08
N ASP A 209 0.07 -0.44 37.90
CA ASP A 209 0.14 -0.62 39.37
C ASP A 209 -1.05 -1.43 39.92
N SER A 210 -2.04 -1.76 39.07
CA SER A 210 -3.00 -2.82 39.39
C SER A 210 -2.68 -4.04 38.54
N SER A 211 -2.66 -5.21 39.17
CA SER A 211 -2.42 -6.54 38.62
C SER A 211 -3.44 -7.03 37.58
N ASP A 212 -4.03 -6.13 36.79
CA ASP A 212 -4.86 -6.41 35.62
C ASP A 212 -4.17 -5.76 34.40
N SER A 213 -3.24 -6.49 33.82
CA SER A 213 -2.47 -6.07 32.65
C SER A 213 -3.37 -5.79 31.44
N ILE A 214 -2.85 -5.06 30.45
CA ILE A 214 -3.45 -4.96 29.12
C ILE A 214 -3.74 -6.36 28.55
N GLU A 215 -2.99 -7.40 28.91
CA GLU A 215 -3.30 -8.79 28.52
C GLU A 215 -4.61 -9.29 29.11
N LYS A 216 -4.89 -9.04 30.40
CA LYS A 216 -6.15 -9.47 31.03
C LYS A 216 -7.34 -8.67 30.50
N ARG A 217 -7.14 -7.37 30.28
CA ARG A 217 -8.16 -6.48 29.70
C ARG A 217 -8.39 -6.75 28.23
N ALA A 218 -7.34 -6.99 27.45
CA ALA A 218 -7.44 -7.45 26.08
C ALA A 218 -8.09 -8.82 26.05
N ASP A 219 -7.72 -9.80 26.88
CA ASP A 219 -8.36 -11.12 26.87
C ASP A 219 -9.83 -11.08 27.31
N ASP A 220 -10.19 -10.28 28.31
CA ASP A 220 -11.59 -10.09 28.75
C ASP A 220 -12.42 -9.29 27.73
N ASP A 221 -11.88 -8.20 27.17
CA ASP A 221 -12.55 -7.39 26.13
C ASP A 221 -12.57 -8.11 24.76
N LEU A 222 -11.56 -8.93 24.43
CA LEU A 222 -11.48 -9.76 23.22
C LEU A 222 -12.40 -10.97 23.30
N ALA A 223 -12.56 -11.59 24.48
CA ALA A 223 -13.55 -12.63 24.73
C ALA A 223 -14.99 -12.08 24.72
N ALA A 224 -15.16 -10.79 25.04
CA ALA A 224 -16.43 -10.07 24.95
C ALA A 224 -16.70 -9.43 23.57
N LEU A 225 -15.79 -9.58 22.60
CA LEU A 225 -16.01 -9.03 21.27
C LEU A 225 -17.25 -9.66 20.63
N PRO A 226 -18.09 -8.85 19.94
CA PRO A 226 -19.28 -9.38 19.29
C PRO A 226 -18.90 -10.45 18.26
N ALA A 227 -19.76 -11.46 18.10
CA ALA A 227 -19.62 -12.42 16.99
C ALA A 227 -19.69 -11.71 15.61
N ASP A 228 -20.25 -10.51 15.56
CA ASP A 228 -20.30 -9.65 14.39
C ASP A 228 -18.91 -9.12 14.00
N GLU A 229 -18.43 -9.54 12.83
CA GLU A 229 -17.11 -9.18 12.29
C GLU A 229 -16.89 -7.68 12.13
N ARG A 230 -17.94 -6.91 11.81
CA ARG A 230 -17.83 -5.45 11.63
C ARG A 230 -17.58 -4.77 12.97
N LEU A 231 -18.26 -5.22 14.02
CA LEU A 231 -17.99 -4.73 15.38
C LEU A 231 -16.60 -5.13 15.88
N GLN A 232 -16.09 -6.30 15.49
CA GLN A 232 -14.71 -6.70 15.78
C GLN A 232 -13.70 -5.76 15.12
N GLN A 233 -13.86 -5.49 13.81
CA GLN A 233 -12.99 -4.57 13.08
C GLN A 233 -12.96 -3.17 13.70
N ILE A 234 -14.13 -2.62 14.04
CA ILE A 234 -14.25 -1.31 14.71
C ILE A 234 -13.49 -1.31 16.06
N SER A 235 -13.57 -2.40 16.80
CA SER A 235 -12.93 -2.49 18.13
C SER A 235 -11.40 -2.58 18.01
N ILE A 236 -10.88 -3.39 17.08
CA ILE A 236 -9.43 -3.45 16.80
C ILE A 236 -8.91 -2.08 16.35
N GLN A 237 -9.64 -1.40 15.45
CA GLN A 237 -9.25 -0.09 14.97
C GLN A 237 -9.19 0.95 16.09
N LYS A 238 -10.19 0.96 16.98
CA LYS A 238 -10.23 1.86 18.15
C LYS A 238 -9.04 1.63 19.08
N GLU A 239 -8.68 0.38 19.32
CA GLU A 239 -7.55 0.04 20.18
C GLU A 239 -6.21 0.51 19.58
N LEU A 240 -5.98 0.26 18.28
CA LEU A 240 -4.80 0.75 17.59
C LEU A 240 -4.71 2.29 17.60
N ILE A 241 -5.83 2.98 17.35
CA ILE A 241 -5.89 4.45 17.41
C ILE A 241 -5.61 4.94 18.83
N TYR A 242 -6.14 4.27 19.85
CA TYR A 242 -5.88 4.60 21.25
C TYR A 242 -4.39 4.50 21.59
N ILE A 243 -3.76 3.35 21.29
CA ILE A 243 -2.33 3.13 21.52
C ILE A 243 -1.50 4.17 20.75
N ARG A 244 -1.81 4.40 19.47
CA ARG A 244 -1.12 5.37 18.62
C ARG A 244 -1.22 6.79 19.18
N ASN A 245 -2.40 7.24 19.57
CA ASN A 245 -2.61 8.58 20.13
C ASN A 245 -1.95 8.75 21.50
N LEU A 246 -1.92 7.69 22.31
CA LEU A 246 -1.23 7.67 23.58
C LEU A 246 0.29 7.86 23.39
N LEU A 247 0.90 7.10 22.47
CA LEU A 247 2.31 7.23 22.11
C LEU A 247 2.64 8.60 21.54
N GLN A 248 1.81 9.11 20.62
CA GLN A 248 1.95 10.44 20.03
C GLN A 248 1.92 11.56 21.10
N LYS A 249 1.15 11.37 22.17
CA LYS A 249 1.02 12.36 23.25
C LYS A 249 2.19 12.29 24.25
N ILE A 250 2.66 11.09 24.57
CA ILE A 250 3.67 10.88 25.62
C ILE A 250 5.09 11.05 25.08
N CYS A 251 5.37 10.54 23.88
CA CYS A 251 6.73 10.47 23.34
C CYS A 251 6.77 10.54 21.80
N PRO A 252 6.28 11.62 21.17
CA PRO A 252 6.09 11.70 19.71
C PRO A 252 7.36 11.48 18.88
N ASP A 253 8.47 12.17 19.20
CA ASP A 253 9.71 12.08 18.41
C ASP A 253 10.36 10.70 18.56
N SER A 254 10.35 10.20 19.79
CA SER A 254 10.92 8.93 20.16
C SER A 254 10.09 7.77 19.57
N ALA A 255 8.76 7.80 19.68
CA ALA A 255 7.90 6.69 19.28
C ALA A 255 7.50 6.74 17.80
N LYS A 256 8.06 7.68 17.04
CA LYS A 256 7.73 7.94 15.64
C LYS A 256 7.66 6.66 14.80
N GLU A 257 8.63 5.76 14.97
CA GLU A 257 8.73 4.53 14.19
C GLU A 257 7.64 3.50 14.53
N LEU A 258 7.33 3.31 15.82
CA LEU A 258 6.20 2.50 16.26
C LEU A 258 4.86 3.13 15.87
N ILE A 259 4.73 4.45 16.02
CA ILE A 259 3.55 5.20 15.55
C ILE A 259 3.36 4.97 14.05
N ASN A 260 4.44 4.97 13.26
CA ASN A 260 4.37 4.66 11.84
C ASN A 260 3.91 3.22 11.57
N VAL A 261 4.37 2.23 12.33
CA VAL A 261 3.86 0.85 12.21
C VAL A 261 2.39 0.77 12.57
N LEU A 262 1.97 1.38 13.67
CA LEU A 262 0.56 1.42 14.06
C LEU A 262 -0.26 2.15 13.00
N ASN A 263 0.24 3.23 12.39
CA ASN A 263 -0.41 3.88 11.26
C ASN A 263 -0.50 2.94 10.05
N THR A 264 0.54 2.13 9.78
CA THR A 264 0.49 1.08 8.74
C THR A 264 -0.57 0.04 9.06
N TRP A 265 -0.66 -0.46 10.30
CA TRP A 265 -1.68 -1.44 10.68
C TRP A 265 -3.09 -0.87 10.67
N ILE A 266 -3.27 0.38 11.12
CA ILE A 266 -4.53 1.12 11.00
C ILE A 266 -4.89 1.29 9.51
N ALA A 267 -3.91 1.61 8.66
CA ALA A 267 -4.12 1.69 7.22
C ALA A 267 -4.49 0.31 6.64
N CYS A 268 -3.85 -0.78 7.06
CA CYS A 268 -4.24 -2.14 6.68
C CYS A 268 -5.68 -2.45 7.10
N ILE A 269 -6.13 -1.98 8.28
CA ILE A 269 -7.52 -2.10 8.72
C ILE A 269 -8.47 -1.33 7.80
N ASN A 270 -8.05 -0.15 7.33
CA ASN A 270 -8.81 0.60 6.33
C ASN A 270 -8.78 -0.11 4.96
N TRP A 271 -7.71 -0.83 4.62
CA TRP A 271 -7.62 -1.67 3.42
C TRP A 271 -8.54 -2.89 3.48
N LEU A 272 -9.00 -3.29 4.68
CA LEU A 272 -10.05 -4.30 4.85
C LEU A 272 -11.40 -3.86 4.24
N GLY A 273 -11.56 -2.62 3.76
CA GLY A 273 -12.69 -2.26 2.88
C GLY A 273 -12.81 -3.17 1.66
N GLY A 274 -11.69 -3.72 1.16
CA GLY A 274 -11.69 -4.76 0.13
C GLY A 274 -12.29 -6.09 0.60
N LEU A 275 -12.09 -6.46 1.87
CA LEU A 275 -12.69 -7.65 2.48
C LEU A 275 -14.20 -7.56 2.65
N GLU A 276 -14.76 -6.35 2.65
CA GLU A 276 -16.20 -6.14 2.65
C GLU A 276 -16.82 -6.31 1.25
N ASN A 277 -16.01 -6.60 0.23
CA ASN A 277 -16.42 -6.74 -1.17
C ASN A 277 -17.17 -5.50 -1.68
N GLN A 278 -16.76 -4.31 -1.20
CA GLN A 278 -17.41 -3.05 -1.53
C GLN A 278 -16.85 -2.48 -2.85
N PRO A 279 -17.65 -2.41 -3.93
CA PRO A 279 -17.19 -2.08 -5.28
C PRO A 279 -16.77 -0.61 -5.47
N ASN A 280 -17.13 0.27 -4.54
CA ASN A 280 -16.72 1.67 -4.51
C ASN A 280 -15.34 1.90 -3.89
N THR A 281 -14.65 0.84 -3.45
CA THR A 281 -13.31 0.95 -2.82
C THR A 281 -12.19 0.53 -3.77
N ALA A 282 -11.02 1.12 -3.61
CA ALA A 282 -9.87 0.79 -4.43
C ALA A 282 -9.29 -0.62 -4.22
N PHE A 283 -9.73 -1.33 -3.19
CA PHE A 283 -9.27 -2.68 -2.85
C PHE A 283 -10.19 -3.77 -3.34
N PHE A 284 -11.40 -3.44 -3.81
CA PHE A 284 -12.34 -4.40 -4.39
C PHE A 284 -11.69 -5.26 -5.49
N ASP A 285 -10.93 -4.60 -6.36
CA ASP A 285 -10.23 -5.24 -7.47
C ASP A 285 -9.04 -6.07 -7.02
N LEU A 286 -8.58 -6.00 -5.77
CA LEU A 286 -7.37 -6.71 -5.35
C LEU A 286 -7.66 -8.13 -4.86
N SER A 287 -8.91 -8.56 -4.79
CA SER A 287 -9.21 -9.97 -4.52
C SER A 287 -8.70 -10.83 -5.68
N ILE A 288 -7.90 -11.86 -5.39
CA ILE A 288 -7.33 -12.74 -6.43
C ILE A 288 -8.42 -13.40 -7.30
N GLY A 289 -9.62 -13.63 -6.74
CA GLY A 289 -10.76 -14.16 -7.49
C GLY A 289 -11.23 -13.26 -8.64
N LYS A 290 -10.85 -11.98 -8.65
CA LYS A 290 -11.12 -11.08 -9.79
C LYS A 290 -10.36 -11.48 -11.06
N LEU A 291 -9.36 -12.36 -10.99
CA LEU A 291 -8.72 -12.91 -12.18
C LEU A 291 -9.68 -13.74 -13.06
N ASP A 292 -10.74 -14.31 -12.47
CA ASP A 292 -11.77 -15.07 -13.20
C ASP A 292 -12.73 -14.13 -13.95
N ASP A 293 -12.97 -12.93 -13.41
CA ASP A 293 -13.87 -11.95 -13.99
C ASP A 293 -13.20 -11.28 -15.22
N GLN A 294 -13.64 -11.68 -16.43
CA GLN A 294 -13.17 -11.06 -17.67
C GLN A 294 -13.37 -9.55 -17.63
N MET A 295 -12.36 -8.79 -18.06
CA MET A 295 -12.33 -7.32 -18.01
C MET A 295 -12.26 -6.69 -16.61
N SER A 296 -12.12 -7.47 -15.55
CA SER A 296 -11.68 -6.90 -14.27
C SER A 296 -10.30 -6.27 -14.41
N VAL A 297 -9.95 -5.36 -13.51
CA VAL A 297 -8.62 -4.74 -13.49
C VAL A 297 -7.52 -5.80 -13.38
N LEU A 298 -7.65 -6.79 -12.49
CA LEU A 298 -6.63 -7.86 -12.38
C LEU A 298 -6.53 -8.70 -13.66
N HIS A 299 -7.66 -9.02 -14.28
CA HIS A 299 -7.64 -9.73 -15.56
C HIS A 299 -6.91 -8.92 -16.64
N CYS A 300 -7.23 -7.62 -16.74
CA CYS A 300 -6.66 -6.72 -17.74
C CYS A 300 -5.14 -6.54 -17.55
N VAL A 301 -4.67 -6.31 -16.31
CA VAL A 301 -3.23 -6.08 -16.08
C VAL A 301 -2.38 -7.32 -16.34
N ASN A 302 -2.94 -8.53 -16.22
CA ASN A 302 -2.25 -9.78 -16.54
C ASN A 302 -2.31 -10.14 -18.03
N THR A 303 -2.98 -9.34 -18.86
CA THR A 303 -2.90 -9.46 -20.32
C THR A 303 -1.49 -9.10 -20.81
N PRO A 304 -0.91 -9.87 -21.75
CA PRO A 304 0.42 -9.57 -22.29
C PRO A 304 0.52 -8.19 -22.94
N LEU A 305 1.42 -7.35 -22.44
CA LEU A 305 1.74 -6.03 -23.00
C LEU A 305 3.04 -6.07 -23.82
N ARG A 306 3.07 -5.31 -24.91
CA ARG A 306 4.17 -5.18 -25.87
C ARG A 306 4.86 -3.83 -25.68
N LEU A 307 5.35 -3.61 -24.47
CA LEU A 307 6.16 -2.44 -24.11
C LEU A 307 7.21 -2.84 -23.07
N PRO A 308 8.38 -2.17 -23.07
CA PRO A 308 9.39 -2.36 -22.03
C PRO A 308 8.83 -2.21 -20.62
N GLN A 309 9.03 -3.22 -19.78
CA GLN A 309 8.48 -3.23 -18.44
C GLN A 309 9.38 -3.94 -17.43
N LYS A 310 9.32 -3.49 -16.17
CA LYS A 310 10.07 -4.08 -15.05
C LYS A 310 9.21 -4.15 -13.79
N ALA A 311 9.24 -5.28 -13.10
CA ALA A 311 8.67 -5.45 -11.77
C ALA A 311 9.81 -5.57 -10.75
N ILE A 312 9.77 -4.74 -9.71
CA ILE A 312 10.66 -4.78 -8.56
C ILE A 312 9.87 -5.35 -7.39
N LEU A 313 10.28 -6.53 -6.92
CA LEU A 313 9.51 -7.34 -5.99
C LEU A 313 10.08 -7.19 -4.60
N SER A 314 9.26 -6.79 -3.64
CA SER A 314 9.67 -6.75 -2.24
C SER A 314 9.50 -8.12 -1.62
N THR A 315 10.58 -8.67 -1.07
CA THR A 315 10.64 -10.05 -0.58
C THR A 315 11.05 -10.16 0.90
N ASN A 316 11.19 -9.02 1.59
CA ASN A 316 11.55 -8.97 3.01
C ASN A 316 10.30 -9.07 3.89
N ASN A 317 10.20 -10.16 4.64
CA ASN A 317 9.11 -10.44 5.58
C ASN A 317 9.51 -10.34 7.06
N ASP A 318 10.68 -9.77 7.40
CA ASP A 318 11.09 -9.67 8.80
C ASP A 318 10.48 -8.43 9.51
N ALA A 319 9.58 -8.69 10.46
CA ALA A 319 8.89 -7.66 11.23
C ALA A 319 9.85 -6.76 12.03
N ARG A 320 11.09 -7.19 12.26
CA ARG A 320 12.15 -6.34 12.83
C ARG A 320 12.41 -5.09 11.99
N HIS A 321 12.32 -5.21 10.67
CA HIS A 321 12.46 -4.08 9.76
C HIS A 321 11.20 -3.20 9.66
N LEU A 322 10.07 -3.65 10.22
CA LEU A 322 8.91 -2.79 10.42
C LEU A 322 9.03 -2.03 11.74
N LEU A 323 9.38 -2.71 12.83
CA LEU A 323 9.48 -2.14 14.18
C LEU A 323 10.97 -2.01 14.55
N ASP A 324 11.63 -0.99 13.98
CA ASP A 324 13.05 -0.66 14.16
C ASP A 324 13.50 -0.75 15.63
N ASP A 325 14.77 -1.12 15.89
CA ASP A 325 15.36 -1.22 17.23
C ASP A 325 15.26 0.11 18.01
N THR A 326 15.21 1.24 17.31
CA THR A 326 14.93 2.56 17.90
C THR A 326 13.53 2.62 18.53
N SER A 327 12.54 1.95 17.93
CA SER A 327 11.20 1.79 18.52
C SER A 327 11.31 1.05 19.85
N ALA A 328 12.08 -0.04 19.89
CA ALA A 328 12.34 -0.84 21.10
C ALA A 328 13.10 -0.05 22.19
N TYR A 329 14.02 0.85 21.81
CA TYR A 329 14.70 1.75 22.74
C TYR A 329 13.72 2.76 23.38
N VAL A 330 12.80 3.30 22.61
CA VAL A 330 11.85 4.31 23.10
C VAL A 330 10.76 3.69 23.95
N ILE A 331 10.31 2.52 23.53
CA ILE A 331 9.57 1.56 24.32
C ILE A 331 10.19 1.44 25.71
N ALA A 332 11.51 1.17 25.80
CA ALA A 332 12.28 0.99 27.05
C ALA A 332 12.23 2.21 28.00
N HIS A 333 12.08 3.43 27.45
CA HIS A 333 12.15 4.69 28.20
C HIS A 333 10.82 5.46 28.28
N SER A 334 9.73 4.90 27.75
CA SER A 334 8.39 5.52 27.70
C SER A 334 7.86 5.94 29.07
N ARG A 335 8.21 5.21 30.15
CA ARG A 335 7.88 5.56 31.54
C ARG A 335 8.53 6.88 31.98
N GLN A 336 9.79 7.11 31.64
CA GLN A 336 10.50 8.35 31.97
C GLN A 336 9.90 9.54 31.20
N HIS A 337 9.49 9.33 29.95
CA HIS A 337 8.79 10.34 29.16
C HIS A 337 7.40 10.67 29.72
N LEU A 338 6.65 9.67 30.19
CA LEU A 338 5.34 9.87 30.84
C LEU A 338 5.47 10.66 32.16
N ALA A 339 6.44 10.31 33.01
CA ALA A 339 6.73 11.05 34.24
C ALA A 339 7.08 12.53 33.94
N ASN A 340 7.93 12.75 32.94
CA ASN A 340 8.29 14.09 32.48
C ASN A 340 7.09 14.87 31.91
N TRP A 341 6.19 14.21 31.19
CA TRP A 341 4.98 14.83 30.65
C TRP A 341 3.97 15.19 31.75
N LEU A 342 3.72 14.28 32.70
CA LEU A 342 2.86 14.54 33.86
C LEU A 342 3.38 15.74 34.65
N HIS A 343 4.67 15.78 34.94
CA HIS A 343 5.31 16.92 35.62
C HIS A 343 5.09 18.26 34.91
N ARG A 344 5.19 18.30 33.57
CA ARG A 344 4.91 19.51 32.79
C ARG A 344 3.43 19.89 32.77
N SER A 345 2.54 18.91 32.92
CA SER A 345 1.09 19.07 32.72
C SER A 345 0.33 19.36 34.02
N THR A 346 0.87 18.99 35.18
CA THR A 346 0.18 19.10 36.49
C THR A 346 0.66 20.27 37.36
N GLY A 347 1.59 21.09 36.89
CA GLY A 347 2.14 22.21 37.69
C GLY A 347 3.12 21.71 38.77
N PRO A 348 3.50 22.55 39.75
CA PRO A 348 4.65 22.33 40.63
C PRO A 348 4.35 21.30 41.72
N LEU A 349 4.11 20.05 41.33
CA LEU A 349 4.43 18.93 42.19
C LEU A 349 5.96 18.85 42.24
N SER A 350 6.53 19.00 43.43
CA SER A 350 7.97 18.92 43.66
C SER A 350 8.48 17.60 43.10
N TRP A 351 9.56 17.64 42.31
CA TRP A 351 10.26 16.47 41.79
C TRP A 351 10.37 15.36 42.85
N GLN A 352 10.72 15.73 44.08
CA GLN A 352 10.76 14.84 45.24
C GLN A 352 9.52 13.96 45.44
N ALA A 353 8.30 14.48 45.30
CA ALA A 353 7.09 13.70 45.57
C ALA A 353 6.75 12.71 44.45
N VAL A 354 7.07 13.07 43.19
CA VAL A 354 6.93 12.16 42.05
C VAL A 354 8.06 11.13 42.03
N GLU A 355 9.26 11.55 42.43
CA GLU A 355 10.46 10.73 42.48
C GLU A 355 10.48 9.78 43.70
N ASP A 356 10.02 10.21 44.87
CA ASP A 356 9.97 9.38 46.09
C ASP A 356 8.90 8.29 45.98
N ASP A 357 7.72 8.58 45.44
CA ASP A 357 6.66 7.58 45.19
C ASP A 357 7.08 6.59 44.09
N PHE A 358 7.85 7.06 43.09
CA PHE A 358 8.34 6.27 41.97
C PHE A 358 9.57 5.41 42.32
N ILE A 359 10.52 5.93 43.10
CA ILE A 359 11.69 5.21 43.60
C ILE A 359 11.26 4.18 44.64
N GLN A 360 10.37 4.52 45.59
CA GLN A 360 9.92 3.55 46.61
C GLN A 360 9.09 2.41 46.03
N SER A 361 8.34 2.64 44.95
CA SER A 361 7.52 1.60 44.31
C SER A 361 8.35 0.66 43.42
N TYR A 362 9.56 1.06 42.99
CA TYR A 362 10.31 0.33 41.94
C TYR A 362 11.82 0.13 42.19
N SER A 363 12.35 0.47 43.36
CA SER A 363 13.75 0.20 43.76
C SER A 363 14.02 -1.27 44.14
N GLY A 364 13.48 -2.21 43.36
CA GLY A 364 13.94 -3.59 43.33
C GLY A 364 15.26 -3.70 42.56
N PRO A 365 16.13 -4.67 42.87
CA PRO A 365 17.44 -4.79 42.25
C PRO A 365 17.29 -5.06 40.75
N ALA A 366 17.77 -4.11 39.93
CA ALA A 366 18.19 -4.26 38.53
C ALA A 366 17.51 -5.39 37.73
N ASN A 367 16.20 -5.26 37.45
CA ASN A 367 15.53 -6.06 36.44
C ASN A 367 15.14 -5.14 35.27
N THR A 368 15.87 -5.27 34.16
CA THR A 368 15.41 -5.47 32.76
C THR A 368 13.93 -5.23 32.38
N PHE A 369 13.26 -4.23 32.94
CA PHE A 369 11.90 -3.86 32.55
C PHE A 369 11.94 -3.02 31.28
N SER A 370 11.81 -3.66 30.12
CA SER A 370 11.32 -2.97 28.93
C SER A 370 9.81 -2.75 29.11
N PRO A 371 9.29 -1.52 29.18
CA PRO A 371 7.86 -1.22 29.28
C PRO A 371 7.07 -1.68 28.06
N ILE A 372 7.72 -2.07 26.96
CA ILE A 372 7.05 -2.76 25.86
C ILE A 372 7.89 -3.97 25.44
N LYS A 373 7.26 -5.14 25.29
CA LYS A 373 7.89 -6.36 24.75
C LYS A 373 7.20 -6.70 23.44
N ILE A 374 8.00 -6.90 22.38
CA ILE A 374 7.53 -7.29 21.05
C ILE A 374 8.01 -8.71 20.75
N ASP A 375 7.07 -9.58 20.39
CA ASP A 375 7.37 -10.94 19.92
C ASP A 375 7.45 -10.99 18.39
N TYR A 376 8.63 -10.64 17.85
CA TYR A 376 8.86 -10.56 16.40
C TYR A 376 8.65 -11.88 15.67
N ASP A 377 9.07 -12.99 16.27
CA ASP A 377 8.96 -14.30 15.65
C ASP A 377 7.49 -14.73 15.57
N ARG A 378 6.70 -14.45 16.61
CA ARG A 378 5.25 -14.65 16.57
C ARG A 378 4.56 -13.73 15.57
N ILE A 379 4.97 -12.46 15.44
CA ILE A 379 4.43 -11.57 14.40
C ILE A 379 4.68 -12.14 13.01
N ASN A 380 5.91 -12.57 12.72
CA ASN A 380 6.27 -13.16 11.43
C ASN A 380 5.43 -14.43 11.15
N ALA A 381 5.27 -15.30 12.15
CA ALA A 381 4.42 -16.48 12.03
C ALA A 381 2.94 -16.12 11.74
N ILE A 382 2.37 -15.13 12.43
CA ILE A 382 0.98 -14.69 12.18
C ILE A 382 0.83 -14.17 10.74
N PHE A 383 1.78 -13.38 10.24
CA PHE A 383 1.74 -12.92 8.86
C PHE A 383 1.81 -14.07 7.86
N MET A 384 2.75 -15.00 8.03
CA MET A 384 2.94 -16.12 7.11
C MET A 384 1.78 -17.13 7.15
N ASP A 385 1.30 -17.47 8.34
CA ASP A 385 0.40 -18.61 8.57
C ASP A 385 -1.08 -18.21 8.57
N GLN A 386 -1.39 -16.91 8.71
CA GLN A 386 -2.77 -16.43 8.76
C GLN A 386 -3.06 -15.32 7.73
N ILE A 387 -2.26 -14.26 7.72
CA ILE A 387 -2.60 -13.05 6.93
C ILE A 387 -2.29 -13.25 5.43
N MET A 388 -1.15 -13.86 5.10
CA MET A 388 -0.69 -14.06 3.73
C MET A 388 -1.19 -15.39 3.12
N VAL A 389 -1.97 -16.17 3.88
CA VAL A 389 -2.57 -17.42 3.39
C VAL A 389 -3.87 -17.07 2.70
N GLU A 390 -4.00 -17.50 1.45
CA GLU A 390 -5.20 -17.29 0.65
C GLU A 390 -6.24 -18.39 0.97
N ASN A 391 -7.39 -17.99 1.51
CA ASN A 391 -8.52 -18.87 1.73
C ASN A 391 -9.36 -18.96 0.46
N ILE A 392 -9.47 -20.19 -0.02
CA ILE A 392 -9.77 -20.51 -1.39
C ILE A 392 -10.77 -21.66 -1.38
N SER A 393 -11.97 -21.42 -1.91
CA SER A 393 -12.95 -22.46 -2.20
C SER A 393 -12.88 -22.83 -3.68
N GLU A 394 -12.38 -24.03 -3.99
CA GLU A 394 -12.30 -24.56 -5.36
C GLU A 394 -13.67 -24.76 -6.02
N PRO A 395 -13.73 -24.78 -7.38
CA PRO A 395 -12.63 -24.60 -8.35
C PRO A 395 -12.58 -23.21 -9.00
N TRP A 396 -11.37 -22.77 -9.39
CA TRP A 396 -11.11 -21.53 -10.13
C TRP A 396 -11.09 -21.75 -11.64
N GLU A 397 -11.44 -20.73 -12.41
CA GLU A 397 -11.35 -20.80 -13.87
C GLU A 397 -9.98 -20.34 -14.40
N ASN A 398 -9.35 -19.37 -13.74
CA ASN A 398 -8.09 -18.80 -14.17
C ASN A 398 -6.89 -19.57 -13.59
N PRO A 399 -6.05 -20.22 -14.42
CA PRO A 399 -4.92 -21.02 -13.96
C PRO A 399 -3.82 -20.22 -13.25
N LEU A 400 -3.80 -18.88 -13.43
CA LEU A 400 -2.85 -18.02 -12.73
C LEU A 400 -3.07 -18.04 -11.21
N ILE A 401 -4.31 -18.27 -10.75
CA ILE A 401 -4.62 -18.31 -9.32
C ILE A 401 -3.80 -19.43 -8.66
N ASP A 402 -3.99 -20.67 -9.11
CA ASP A 402 -3.25 -21.85 -8.63
C ASP A 402 -1.73 -21.69 -8.78
N GLU A 403 -1.27 -21.10 -9.89
CA GLU A 403 0.14 -20.86 -10.11
C GLU A 403 0.73 -19.92 -9.06
N ARG A 404 0.05 -18.82 -8.74
CA ARG A 404 0.53 -17.83 -7.76
C ARG A 404 0.63 -18.37 -6.35
N ILE A 405 -0.34 -19.20 -5.96
CA ILE A 405 -0.36 -19.86 -4.65
C ILE A 405 0.80 -20.86 -4.58
N ARG A 406 0.94 -21.74 -5.58
CA ARG A 406 2.05 -22.70 -5.62
C ARG A 406 3.41 -22.01 -5.62
N GLN A 407 3.56 -20.90 -6.34
CA GLN A 407 4.80 -20.10 -6.35
C GLN A 407 5.07 -19.47 -4.98
N TYR A 408 4.04 -19.03 -4.26
CA TYR A 408 4.20 -18.52 -2.90
C TYR A 408 4.65 -19.63 -1.94
N GLU A 409 3.99 -20.78 -1.96
CA GLU A 409 4.27 -21.92 -1.07
C GLU A 409 5.63 -22.57 -1.32
N ASN A 410 6.06 -22.64 -2.58
CA ASN A 410 7.27 -23.37 -2.98
C ASN A 410 8.46 -22.45 -3.28
N GLY A 411 8.25 -21.14 -3.41
CA GLY A 411 9.24 -20.19 -3.89
C GLY A 411 9.40 -20.22 -5.43
N ILE A 412 10.21 -19.29 -5.95
CA ILE A 412 10.47 -19.14 -7.40
C ILE A 412 11.98 -19.13 -7.64
N GLY A 413 12.53 -20.32 -7.88
CA GLY A 413 13.98 -20.50 -8.03
C GLY A 413 14.60 -19.73 -9.21
N GLU A 414 13.85 -19.51 -10.30
CA GLU A 414 14.34 -18.76 -11.48
C GLU A 414 14.81 -17.33 -11.14
N ILE A 415 14.25 -16.71 -10.10
CA ILE A 415 14.56 -15.34 -9.68
C ILE A 415 14.89 -15.26 -8.18
N ASP A 416 15.35 -16.34 -7.56
CA ASP A 416 15.81 -16.38 -6.17
C ASP A 416 14.80 -15.80 -5.15
N ILE A 417 13.53 -16.19 -5.28
CA ILE A 417 12.50 -15.86 -4.31
C ILE A 417 12.25 -17.08 -3.43
N ASN A 418 12.47 -16.90 -2.13
CA ASN A 418 12.21 -17.92 -1.12
C ASN A 418 10.71 -18.24 -1.01
N ARG A 419 10.40 -19.45 -0.53
CA ARG A 419 9.04 -19.79 -0.10
C ARG A 419 8.51 -18.78 0.92
N CYS A 420 7.22 -18.51 0.86
CA CYS A 420 6.51 -17.59 1.73
C CYS A 420 7.12 -16.17 1.78
N ALA A 421 7.84 -15.75 0.73
CA ALA A 421 8.36 -14.38 0.67
C ALA A 421 7.24 -13.38 0.41
N HIS A 422 7.18 -12.30 1.18
CA HIS A 422 6.16 -11.24 1.06
C HIS A 422 6.66 -9.92 1.63
N ASP A 423 5.92 -8.84 1.38
CA ASP A 423 6.23 -7.49 1.88
C ASP A 423 5.32 -7.00 3.03
N PHE A 424 4.61 -7.95 3.68
CA PHE A 424 3.55 -7.83 4.71
C PHE A 424 2.17 -7.48 4.18
N ILE A 425 2.10 -6.96 2.96
CA ILE A 425 0.84 -6.57 2.34
C ILE A 425 0.53 -7.48 1.16
N ILE A 426 1.58 -7.90 0.44
CA ILE A 426 1.46 -8.59 -0.83
C ILE A 426 2.47 -9.74 -0.88
N PRO A 427 2.01 -10.98 -1.16
CA PRO A 427 2.90 -12.09 -1.51
C PRO A 427 3.81 -11.72 -2.68
N SER A 428 5.08 -12.10 -2.63
CA SER A 428 6.05 -11.72 -3.68
C SER A 428 5.68 -12.32 -5.05
N SER A 429 5.10 -13.52 -5.06
CA SER A 429 4.61 -14.15 -6.29
C SER A 429 3.49 -13.34 -6.94
N TYR A 430 2.64 -12.66 -6.15
CA TYR A 430 1.52 -11.87 -6.67
C TYR A 430 1.99 -10.54 -7.30
N GLN A 431 3.27 -10.20 -7.16
CA GLN A 431 3.88 -9.00 -7.72
C GLN A 431 4.49 -9.22 -9.12
N LEU A 432 4.52 -10.47 -9.58
CA LEU A 432 5.21 -10.87 -10.81
C LEU A 432 4.49 -10.43 -12.08
N PHE A 433 5.29 -10.18 -13.11
CA PHE A 433 4.84 -10.23 -14.49
C PHE A 433 5.00 -11.65 -15.04
N GLU A 434 3.98 -12.11 -15.75
CA GLU A 434 3.93 -13.42 -16.43
C GLU A 434 4.88 -13.58 -17.61
N GLN A 435 5.58 -12.52 -18.01
CA GLN A 435 6.41 -12.56 -19.21
C GLN A 435 7.73 -13.30 -18.98
N LYS A 436 8.00 -14.25 -19.86
CA LYS A 436 9.27 -14.99 -19.89
C LYS A 436 10.30 -14.30 -20.79
N PRO A 437 11.61 -14.37 -20.46
CA PRO A 437 12.15 -15.01 -19.26
C PRO A 437 11.93 -14.16 -18.00
N LEU A 438 11.55 -14.79 -16.87
CA LEU A 438 11.18 -14.07 -15.64
C LEU A 438 12.28 -13.10 -15.15
N PRO A 439 13.58 -13.46 -15.11
CA PRO A 439 14.62 -12.58 -14.57
C PRO A 439 14.77 -11.24 -15.29
N THR A 440 14.44 -11.21 -16.59
CA THR A 440 14.51 -9.97 -17.37
C THR A 440 13.47 -8.98 -16.89
N TYR A 441 12.23 -9.44 -16.70
CA TYR A 441 11.09 -8.60 -16.34
C TYR A 441 10.90 -8.42 -14.84
N ASN A 442 11.44 -9.32 -14.02
CA ASN A 442 11.17 -9.37 -12.58
C ASN A 442 12.49 -9.33 -11.81
N GLN A 443 12.60 -8.45 -10.83
CA GLN A 443 13.79 -8.27 -10.01
C GLN A 443 13.43 -8.28 -8.53
N PRO A 444 13.86 -9.29 -7.75
CA PRO A 444 13.66 -9.25 -6.30
C PRO A 444 14.54 -8.18 -5.63
N ASN A 445 13.99 -7.58 -4.58
CA ASN A 445 14.71 -6.77 -3.62
C ASN A 445 14.52 -7.36 -2.20
N PRO A 446 15.46 -8.19 -1.72
CA PRO A 446 15.38 -8.82 -0.40
C PRO A 446 15.56 -7.86 0.77
N LEU A 447 15.89 -6.59 0.53
CA LEU A 447 15.94 -5.58 1.58
C LEU A 447 14.57 -4.93 1.79
N ALA A 448 13.71 -4.95 0.77
CA ALA A 448 12.49 -4.17 0.75
C ALA A 448 11.29 -4.95 1.29
N ASN A 449 10.56 -4.28 2.18
CA ASN A 449 9.18 -4.58 2.52
C ASN A 449 8.29 -3.39 2.07
N HIS A 450 6.97 -3.46 2.31
CA HIS A 450 6.03 -2.43 1.85
C HIS A 450 6.29 -1.02 2.42
N ARG A 451 7.08 -0.94 3.50
CA ARG A 451 7.46 0.30 4.17
C ARG A 451 8.85 0.77 3.72
N THR A 452 9.87 -0.06 3.95
CA THR A 452 11.27 0.30 3.69
C THR A 452 11.55 0.48 2.20
N GLY A 453 10.81 -0.22 1.34
CA GLY A 453 10.91 -0.07 -0.11
C GLY A 453 10.27 1.21 -0.67
N ALA A 454 9.46 1.92 0.13
CA ALA A 454 8.67 3.07 -0.31
C ALA A 454 9.35 4.43 -0.10
N SER A 455 10.54 4.48 0.50
CA SER A 455 11.24 5.73 0.81
C SER A 455 12.74 5.63 0.57
N TYR A 456 13.29 6.65 -0.10
CA TYR A 456 14.73 6.76 -0.38
C TYR A 456 15.59 6.90 0.89
N SER A 457 14.98 7.20 2.04
CA SER A 457 15.70 7.26 3.32
C SER A 457 16.27 5.91 3.77
N TYR A 458 15.68 4.80 3.33
CA TYR A 458 16.13 3.45 3.69
C TYR A 458 16.99 2.85 2.59
N ASP A 459 17.92 1.96 2.95
CA ASP A 459 18.77 1.27 1.97
C ASP A 459 17.96 0.40 1.00
N ALA A 460 16.84 -0.15 1.46
CA ALA A 460 15.87 -0.84 0.62
C ALA A 460 15.29 0.07 -0.48
N GLY A 461 14.88 1.29 -0.12
CA GLY A 461 14.36 2.28 -1.07
C GLY A 461 15.45 2.85 -1.98
N LYS A 462 16.68 3.07 -1.49
CA LYS A 462 17.83 3.42 -2.35
C LYS A 462 18.09 2.33 -3.38
N LYS A 463 18.01 1.06 -2.99
CA LYS A 463 18.13 -0.07 -3.94
C LYS A 463 17.00 -0.07 -4.97
N ASN A 464 15.74 0.19 -4.55
CA ASN A 464 14.63 0.36 -5.50
C ASN A 464 14.91 1.51 -6.48
N TYR A 465 15.40 2.66 -6.00
CA TYR A 465 15.79 3.78 -6.85
C TYR A 465 16.87 3.39 -7.88
N THR A 466 17.93 2.70 -7.44
CA THR A 466 18.98 2.21 -8.36
C THR A 466 18.38 1.32 -9.45
N LEU A 467 17.55 0.35 -9.09
CA LEU A 467 16.89 -0.55 -10.04
C LEU A 467 15.98 0.19 -11.04
N ILE A 468 15.29 1.23 -10.60
CA ILE A 468 14.51 2.12 -11.50
C ILE A 468 15.46 2.81 -12.48
N THR A 469 16.54 3.43 -11.97
CA THR A 469 17.46 4.18 -12.82
C THR A 469 18.25 3.31 -13.80
N ASP A 470 18.57 2.08 -13.43
CA ASP A 470 19.23 1.11 -14.31
C ASP A 470 18.32 0.75 -15.48
N PHE A 471 17.03 0.50 -15.20
CA PHE A 471 16.02 0.28 -16.24
C PHE A 471 15.86 1.50 -17.16
N LEU A 472 15.79 2.71 -16.58
CA LEU A 472 15.66 3.94 -17.37
C LEU A 472 16.89 4.19 -18.25
N ASP A 473 18.10 3.92 -17.75
CA ASP A 473 19.33 4.06 -18.51
C ASP A 473 19.36 3.12 -19.72
N ASP A 474 19.04 1.83 -19.49
CA ASP A 474 18.94 0.83 -20.55
C ASP A 474 17.87 1.20 -21.57
N PHE A 475 16.67 1.56 -21.11
CA PHE A 475 15.57 1.94 -21.98
C PHE A 475 15.91 3.16 -22.85
N LEU A 476 16.44 4.23 -22.26
CA LEU A 476 16.79 5.47 -22.97
C LEU A 476 18.00 5.30 -23.91
N GLN A 477 18.89 4.34 -23.65
CA GLN A 477 20.01 4.03 -24.54
C GLN A 477 19.53 3.32 -25.82
N HIS A 478 18.51 2.48 -25.72
CA HIS A 478 18.05 1.63 -26.84
C HIS A 478 16.84 2.18 -27.61
N ASN A 479 16.18 3.25 -27.12
CA ASN A 479 14.91 3.76 -27.68
C ASN A 479 14.91 5.28 -27.99
N GLN A 480 16.01 5.83 -28.56
CA GLN A 480 16.16 7.28 -28.82
C GLN A 480 15.21 7.85 -29.87
#